data_AF-A0A946GHN6-F1
#
_entry.id   AF-A0A946GHN6-F1
#
_cell.length_a   1.000
_cell.length_b   1.000
_cell.length_c   1.000
_cell.angle_alpha   90.00
_cell.angle_beta   90.00
_cell.angle_gamma   90.00
#
_symmetry.space_group_name_H-M   'P 1'
#
loop_
_entity.id
_entity.type
_entity.pdbx_description
1 polymer ?
#
loop_
_entity_poly.entity_id
_entity_poly.type
_entity_poly.pdbx_seq_one_letter_code
_entity_poly.pdbx_strand_id
1 'polypeptide(L)'
;SNQRSSYLSNNWLNLLIIVVAAFSLSGLIHGVWLAAARILRIMSILFLTLRGLLSTGRWFLARGIPLAIGFALVAWLLSGLGFFLLEPTIDSFGGGLWLAFVSMSTVGYGDLVPTTVPSRLFAIIMVFVGFGLFSMAIAAISAYFVGEDDKLDNDRIHEDIVNLRSEIKQLREELNQRRP
;
A
#
# COMPACT_ATOMS: atom_id res chain seq x y z
N SER A 1 1.44 -22.72 -27.27
CA SER A 1 2.64 -21.85 -27.34
C SER A 1 2.36 -20.37 -27.66
N ASN A 2 1.11 -19.92 -27.82
CA ASN A 2 0.79 -18.57 -28.37
C ASN A 2 0.58 -17.41 -27.37
N GLN A 3 0.78 -17.58 -26.05
CA GLN A 3 0.59 -16.48 -25.09
C GLN A 3 1.83 -15.59 -24.88
N ARG A 4 3.03 -16.03 -25.28
CA ARG A 4 4.29 -15.26 -25.08
C ARG A 4 4.42 -14.06 -26.03
N SER A 5 3.83 -14.15 -27.22
CA SER A 5 3.94 -13.10 -28.25
C SER A 5 3.10 -11.85 -27.94
N SER A 6 1.95 -12.03 -27.27
CA SER A 6 1.08 -10.89 -26.90
C SER A 6 1.67 -10.05 -25.75
N TYR A 7 2.44 -10.66 -24.85
CA TYR A 7 3.15 -9.94 -23.77
C TYR A 7 4.28 -9.03 -24.27
N LEU A 8 4.96 -9.42 -25.35
CA LEU A 8 6.06 -8.65 -25.96
C LEU A 8 5.53 -7.43 -26.73
N SER A 9 4.34 -7.51 -27.31
CA SER A 9 3.72 -6.38 -28.04
C SER A 9 3.21 -5.28 -27.10
N ASN A 10 2.62 -5.63 -25.95
CA ASN A 10 2.12 -4.64 -24.97
C ASN A 10 3.21 -3.96 -24.13
N ASN A 11 4.43 -4.50 -24.12
CA ASN A 11 5.55 -4.01 -23.31
C ASN A 11 6.75 -3.59 -24.17
N TRP A 12 6.50 -3.13 -25.40
CA TRP A 12 7.52 -2.65 -26.33
C TRP A 12 8.46 -1.61 -25.69
N LEU A 13 7.93 -0.75 -24.83
CA LEU A 13 8.69 0.23 -24.05
C LEU A 13 9.70 -0.42 -23.09
N ASN A 14 9.36 -1.51 -22.41
CA ASN A 14 10.28 -2.21 -21.50
C ASN A 14 11.42 -2.86 -22.26
N LEU A 15 11.14 -3.38 -23.46
CA LEU A 15 12.15 -3.95 -24.34
C LEU A 15 13.13 -2.87 -24.83
N LEU A 16 12.60 -1.72 -25.25
CA LEU A 16 13.39 -0.57 -25.63
C LEU A 16 14.27 -0.07 -24.47
N ILE A 17 13.73 -0.06 -23.24
CA ILE A 17 14.47 0.29 -22.02
C ILE A 17 15.60 -0.71 -21.73
N ILE A 18 15.36 -2.02 -21.85
CA ILE A 18 16.39 -3.05 -21.64
C ILE A 18 17.50 -2.92 -22.69
N VAL A 19 17.15 -2.64 -23.95
CA VAL A 19 18.12 -2.44 -25.04
C VAL A 19 18.95 -1.18 -24.82
N VAL A 20 18.32 -0.07 -24.42
CA VAL A 20 19.02 1.18 -24.07
C VAL A 20 19.91 1.00 -22.83
N ALA A 21 19.47 0.22 -21.84
CA ALA A 21 20.24 -0.08 -20.64
C ALA A 21 21.43 -1.00 -20.91
N ALA A 22 21.27 -2.01 -21.78
CA ALA A 22 22.36 -2.87 -22.23
C ALA A 22 23.39 -2.09 -23.07
N PHE A 23 22.92 -1.14 -23.90
CA PHE A 23 23.76 -0.24 -24.67
C PHE A 23 24.49 0.78 -23.78
N SER A 24 23.91 1.18 -22.65
CA SER A 24 24.57 2.05 -21.66
C SER A 24 25.69 1.37 -20.88
N LEU A 25 25.76 0.03 -20.88
CA LEU A 25 26.77 -0.75 -20.15
C LEU A 25 28.08 -0.93 -20.95
N SER A 26 28.06 -0.70 -22.28
CA SER A 26 29.24 -0.87 -23.15
C SER A 26 30.27 0.27 -23.08
N GLY A 27 30.04 1.27 -22.22
CA GLY A 27 31.08 2.13 -21.65
C GLY A 27 32.03 2.81 -22.62
N LEU A 28 31.67 4.00 -23.11
CA LEU A 28 32.58 5.13 -23.38
C LEU A 28 31.71 6.38 -23.60
N ILE A 29 32.17 7.55 -23.11
CA ILE A 29 31.64 8.91 -23.32
C ILE A 29 30.94 9.55 -22.08
N HIS A 30 31.71 10.46 -21.49
CA HIS A 30 31.51 11.50 -20.46
C HIS A 30 30.16 11.63 -19.71
N GLY A 31 30.25 11.45 -18.37
CA GLY A 31 29.59 12.17 -17.27
C GLY A 31 28.07 12.37 -17.28
N VAL A 32 27.54 13.08 -18.28
CA VAL A 32 26.15 13.55 -18.34
C VAL A 32 25.20 12.44 -18.77
N TRP A 33 25.64 11.56 -19.67
CA TRP A 33 24.82 10.47 -20.20
C TRP A 33 24.52 9.38 -19.15
N LEU A 34 25.43 9.14 -18.21
CA LEU A 34 25.21 8.23 -17.08
C LEU A 34 24.20 8.79 -16.06
N ALA A 35 24.24 10.10 -15.80
CA ALA A 35 23.26 10.76 -14.96
C ALA A 35 21.87 10.69 -15.59
N ALA A 36 21.76 10.95 -16.89
CA ALA A 36 20.51 10.81 -17.64
C ALA A 36 19.96 9.37 -17.60
N ALA A 37 20.81 8.36 -17.77
CA ALA A 37 20.41 6.95 -17.68
C ALA A 37 19.96 6.55 -16.26
N ARG A 38 20.61 7.06 -15.21
CA ARG A 38 20.20 6.85 -13.80
C ARG A 38 18.86 7.54 -13.50
N ILE A 39 18.67 8.78 -13.96
CA ILE A 39 17.42 9.52 -13.81
C ILE A 39 16.28 8.80 -14.55
N LEU A 40 16.53 8.33 -15.77
CA LEU A 40 15.57 7.51 -16.51
C LEU A 40 15.24 6.21 -15.77
N ARG A 41 16.21 5.55 -15.16
CA ARG A 41 15.98 4.35 -14.34
C ARG A 41 15.10 4.65 -13.11
N ILE A 42 15.39 5.74 -12.40
CA ILE A 42 14.59 6.18 -11.23
C ILE A 42 13.17 6.54 -11.67
N MET A 43 13.03 7.29 -12.76
CA MET A 43 11.72 7.64 -13.34
C MET A 43 10.93 6.41 -13.80
N SER A 44 11.60 5.38 -14.30
CA SER A 44 10.96 4.14 -14.76
C SER A 44 10.50 3.27 -13.58
N ILE A 45 11.34 3.14 -12.55
CA ILE A 45 10.95 2.45 -11.30
C ILE A 45 9.80 3.21 -10.64
N LEU A 46 9.86 4.54 -10.59
CA LEU A 46 8.78 5.39 -10.11
C LEU A 46 7.51 5.22 -10.94
N PHE A 47 7.61 5.12 -12.26
CA PHE A 47 6.46 4.94 -13.14
C PHE A 47 5.85 3.54 -13.02
N LEU A 48 6.67 2.50 -12.81
CA LEU A 48 6.22 1.13 -12.54
C LEU A 48 5.55 1.02 -11.16
N THR A 49 6.09 1.67 -10.14
CA THR A 49 5.48 1.73 -8.81
C THR A 49 4.20 2.57 -8.82
N LEU A 50 4.16 3.72 -9.51
CA LEU A 50 2.95 4.51 -9.73
C LEU A 50 1.89 3.73 -10.51
N ARG A 51 2.28 2.99 -11.56
CA ARG A 51 1.34 2.14 -12.31
C ARG A 51 0.81 1.00 -11.46
N GLY A 52 1.64 0.38 -10.62
CA GLY A 52 1.20 -0.63 -9.64
C GLY A 52 0.23 -0.05 -8.60
N LEU A 53 0.46 1.19 -8.16
CA LEU A 53 -0.42 1.92 -7.25
C LEU A 53 -1.77 2.28 -7.92
N LEU A 54 -1.76 2.67 -9.20
CA LEU A 54 -2.96 3.04 -9.96
C LEU A 54 -3.74 1.83 -10.50
N SER A 55 -3.09 0.70 -10.84
CA SER A 55 -3.75 -0.53 -11.31
C SER A 55 -4.31 -1.41 -10.17
N THR A 56 -3.84 -1.19 -8.94
CA THR A 56 -4.33 -1.81 -7.70
C THR A 56 -5.49 -1.01 -7.07
N GLY A 57 -5.95 0.06 -7.73
CA GLY A 57 -6.96 0.98 -7.19
C GLY A 57 -8.35 0.38 -6.94
N ARG A 58 -8.74 -0.70 -7.64
CA ARG A 58 -10.08 -1.31 -7.48
C ARG A 58 -10.18 -2.32 -6.33
N TRP A 59 -9.06 -2.92 -5.93
CA TRP A 59 -9.01 -3.86 -4.80
C TRP A 59 -8.87 -3.15 -3.45
N PHE A 60 -8.23 -1.97 -3.42
CA PHE A 60 -8.08 -1.17 -2.20
C PHE A 60 -9.30 -0.28 -1.89
N LEU A 61 -10.00 0.25 -2.91
CA LEU A 61 -11.17 1.12 -2.72
C LEU A 61 -12.35 0.46 -1.97
N ALA A 62 -12.45 -0.88 -1.97
CA ALA A 62 -13.54 -1.59 -1.31
C ALA A 62 -13.40 -1.74 0.22
N ARG A 63 -12.21 -1.46 0.80
CA ARG A 63 -11.88 -1.75 2.21
C ARG A 63 -11.50 -0.53 3.07
N GLY A 64 -11.75 0.71 2.62
CA GLY A 64 -11.49 1.93 3.41
C GLY A 64 -10.01 2.31 3.61
N ILE A 65 -9.07 1.47 3.18
CA ILE A 65 -7.62 1.72 3.22
C ILE A 65 -7.18 2.97 2.43
N PRO A 66 -7.69 3.27 1.21
CA PRO A 66 -7.27 4.48 0.49
C PRO A 66 -7.78 5.76 1.16
N LEU A 67 -8.92 5.69 1.86
CA LEU A 67 -9.40 6.79 2.68
C LEU A 67 -8.48 7.01 3.89
N ALA A 68 -8.01 5.94 4.52
CA ALA A 68 -7.03 6.00 5.61
C ALA A 68 -5.70 6.61 5.17
N ILE A 69 -5.18 6.22 4.00
CA ILE A 69 -3.94 6.78 3.43
C ILE A 69 -4.12 8.25 3.07
N GLY A 70 -5.25 8.62 2.47
CA GLY A 70 -5.59 10.01 2.19
C GLY A 70 -5.68 10.85 3.46
N PHE A 71 -6.34 10.33 4.50
CA PHE A 71 -6.41 10.96 5.81
C PHE A 71 -5.02 11.10 6.46
N ALA A 72 -4.17 10.08 6.37
CA ALA A 72 -2.79 10.12 6.86
C ALA A 72 -1.96 11.22 6.17
N LEU A 73 -2.07 11.33 4.85
CA LEU A 73 -1.39 12.35 4.05
C LEU A 73 -1.86 13.75 4.41
N VAL A 74 -3.17 13.95 4.54
CA VAL A 74 -3.75 15.24 4.93
C VAL A 74 -3.33 15.59 6.36
N ALA A 75 -3.41 14.65 7.29
CA ALA A 75 -2.99 14.84 8.68
C ALA A 75 -1.49 15.17 8.77
N TRP A 76 -0.64 14.52 7.98
CA TRP A 76 0.80 14.81 7.91
C TRP A 76 1.09 16.21 7.35
N LEU A 77 0.45 16.59 6.24
CA LEU A 77 0.61 17.93 5.65
C LEU A 77 0.12 19.04 6.58
N LEU A 78 -1.04 18.84 7.23
CA LEU A 78 -1.58 19.77 8.23
C LEU A 78 -0.70 19.85 9.46
N SER A 79 -0.12 18.73 9.90
CA SER A 79 0.83 18.70 11.01
C SER A 79 2.09 19.47 10.68
N GLY A 80 2.65 19.29 9.48
CA GLY A 80 3.83 20.03 9.04
C GLY A 80 3.57 21.53 8.94
N LEU A 81 2.38 21.93 8.47
CA LEU A 81 1.97 23.33 8.45
C LEU A 81 1.77 23.87 9.87
N GLY A 82 1.14 23.10 10.76
CA GLY A 82 0.95 23.46 12.16
C GLY A 82 2.27 23.67 12.89
N PHE A 83 3.24 22.78 12.72
CA PHE A 83 4.57 22.94 13.30
C PHE A 83 5.32 24.14 12.70
N PHE A 84 5.24 24.37 11.40
CA PHE A 84 5.84 25.54 10.77
C PHE A 84 5.28 26.87 11.31
N LEU A 85 3.98 26.93 11.66
CA LEU A 85 3.35 28.15 12.20
C LEU A 85 3.54 28.32 13.71
N LEU A 86 3.60 27.20 14.46
CA LEU A 86 3.65 27.22 15.93
C LEU A 86 5.07 27.19 16.48
N GLU A 87 6.05 26.76 15.68
CA GLU A 87 7.44 26.59 16.09
C GLU A 87 8.36 27.57 15.35
N PRO A 88 8.86 28.62 16.02
CA PRO A 88 9.71 29.62 15.40
C PRO A 88 11.10 29.09 15.02
N THR A 89 11.51 27.96 15.59
CA THR A 89 12.78 27.29 15.31
C THR A 89 12.77 26.52 13.97
N ILE A 90 11.61 26.41 13.32
CA ILE A 90 11.44 25.71 12.04
C ILE A 90 11.35 26.74 10.92
N ASP A 91 12.46 26.97 10.23
CA ASP A 91 12.56 27.99 9.18
C ASP A 91 11.92 27.59 7.84
N SER A 92 11.52 26.33 7.68
CA SER A 92 10.96 25.82 6.42
C SER A 92 9.82 24.85 6.63
N PHE A 93 8.86 24.86 5.70
CA PHE A 93 7.76 23.89 5.68
C PHE A 93 8.27 22.43 5.65
N GLY A 94 9.39 22.18 4.98
CA GLY A 94 10.04 20.86 4.97
C GLY A 94 10.49 20.40 6.35
N GLY A 95 11.03 21.32 7.18
CA GLY A 95 11.37 21.02 8.58
C GLY A 95 10.14 20.72 9.43
N GLY A 96 9.02 21.40 9.19
CA GLY A 96 7.74 21.12 9.85
C GLY A 96 7.20 19.74 9.47
N LEU A 97 7.24 19.39 8.18
CA LEU A 97 6.85 18.06 7.69
C LEU A 97 7.74 16.96 8.25
N TRP A 98 9.04 17.21 8.39
CA TRP A 98 9.97 16.27 9.00
C TRP A 98 9.65 16.05 10.48
N LEU A 99 9.46 17.12 11.26
CA LEU A 99 9.08 17.02 12.67
C LEU A 99 7.75 16.27 12.84
N ALA A 100 6.76 16.57 11.98
CA ALA A 100 5.50 15.86 11.95
C ALA A 100 5.68 14.36 11.66
N PHE A 101 6.48 14.02 10.65
CA PHE A 101 6.75 12.63 10.27
C PHE A 101 7.41 11.84 11.40
N VAL A 102 8.48 12.38 11.98
CA VAL A 102 9.26 11.74 13.04
C VAL A 102 8.47 11.60 14.34
N SER A 103 7.55 12.54 14.61
CA SER A 103 6.66 12.50 15.77
C SER A 103 5.50 11.51 15.59
N MET A 104 4.82 11.53 14.44
CA MET A 104 3.73 10.61 14.12
C MET A 104 4.21 9.16 13.99
N SER A 105 5.43 8.96 13.49
CA SER A 105 6.07 7.64 13.40
C SER A 105 6.63 7.14 14.74
N THR A 106 6.56 7.95 15.80
CA THR A 106 7.15 7.67 17.13
C THR A 106 8.66 7.42 17.14
N VAL A 107 9.37 7.79 16.07
CA VAL A 107 10.83 7.60 15.96
C VAL A 107 11.57 8.60 16.85
N GLY A 108 11.15 9.87 16.83
CA GLY A 108 11.68 10.90 17.75
C GLY A 108 13.20 11.09 17.72
N TYR A 109 13.80 11.36 16.56
CA TYR A 109 15.26 11.58 16.44
C TYR A 109 15.82 12.68 17.36
N GLY A 110 15.00 13.67 17.71
CA GLY A 110 15.37 14.76 18.62
C GLY A 110 16.24 15.85 17.99
N ASP A 111 16.42 15.82 16.66
CA ASP A 111 17.08 16.84 15.87
C ASP A 111 16.25 18.13 15.76
N LEU A 112 14.93 17.98 15.63
CA LEU A 112 13.94 19.04 15.72
C LEU A 112 12.96 18.70 16.84
N VAL A 113 12.69 19.68 17.71
CA VAL A 113 11.80 19.50 18.85
C VAL A 113 10.94 20.75 19.07
N PRO A 114 9.67 20.59 19.49
CA PRO A 114 8.81 21.72 19.81
C PRO A 114 9.33 22.45 21.07
N THR A 115 9.73 23.71 20.91
CA THR A 115 10.25 24.53 22.02
C THR A 115 9.15 25.33 22.69
N THR A 116 8.10 25.72 21.95
CA THR A 116 7.01 26.56 22.46
C THR A 116 5.92 25.74 23.17
N VAL A 117 5.22 26.36 24.13
CA VAL A 117 4.07 25.73 24.81
C VAL A 117 2.98 25.27 23.82
N PRO A 118 2.52 26.09 22.86
CA PRO A 118 1.50 25.65 21.91
C PRO A 118 1.99 24.56 20.94
N SER A 119 3.26 24.58 20.50
CA SER A 119 3.79 23.53 19.63
C SER A 119 3.94 22.18 20.37
N ARG A 120 4.24 22.20 21.67
CA ARG A 120 4.26 20.99 22.51
C ARG A 120 2.88 20.37 22.69
N LEU A 121 1.85 21.20 22.94
CA LEU A 121 0.48 20.70 23.06
C LEU A 121 -0.02 20.10 21.73
N PHE A 122 0.32 20.76 20.62
CA PHE A 122 0.05 20.25 19.29
C PHE A 122 0.76 18.91 19.00
N ALA A 123 2.02 18.77 19.41
CA ALA A 123 2.76 17.52 19.27
C ALA A 123 2.09 16.35 20.00
N ILE A 124 1.59 16.57 21.22
CA ILE A 124 0.87 15.54 21.99
C ILE A 124 -0.34 15.03 21.19
N ILE A 125 -1.14 15.93 20.62
CA ILE A 125 -2.31 15.57 19.81
C ILE A 125 -1.89 14.76 18.58
N MET A 126 -0.82 15.17 17.89
CA MET A 126 -0.35 14.48 16.68
C MET A 126 0.23 13.10 16.95
N VAL A 127 0.79 12.86 18.14
CA VAL A 127 1.18 11.51 18.56
C VAL A 127 -0.03 10.58 18.65
N PHE A 128 -1.15 11.02 19.22
CA PHE A 128 -2.39 10.23 19.25
C PHE A 128 -2.94 9.95 17.85
N VAL A 129 -2.85 10.91 16.93
CA VAL A 129 -3.22 10.71 15.52
C VAL A 129 -2.32 9.67 14.86
N GLY A 130 -1.01 9.72 15.12
CA GLY A 130 -0.05 8.70 14.67
C GLY A 130 -0.39 7.30 15.17
N PHE A 131 -0.74 7.16 16.46
CA PHE A 131 -1.20 5.88 17.03
C PHE A 131 -2.44 5.33 16.33
N GLY A 132 -3.43 6.19 16.05
CA GLY A 132 -4.63 5.79 15.31
C GLY A 132 -4.30 5.27 13.91
N LEU A 133 -3.38 5.96 13.21
CA LEU A 133 -2.90 5.54 11.89
C LEU A 133 -2.17 4.19 11.93
N PHE A 134 -1.30 3.97 12.91
CA PHE A 134 -0.64 2.67 13.09
C PHE A 134 -1.62 1.55 13.42
N SER A 135 -2.57 1.80 14.32
CA SER A 135 -3.62 0.83 14.66
C SER A 135 -4.43 0.43 13.42
N MET A 136 -4.78 1.41 12.59
CA MET A 136 -5.49 1.18 11.33
C MET A 136 -4.65 0.38 10.33
N ALA A 137 -3.34 0.63 10.26
CA ALA A 137 -2.43 -0.17 9.43
C ALA A 137 -2.39 -1.64 9.89
N ILE A 138 -2.30 -1.88 11.20
CA ILE A 138 -2.33 -3.24 11.77
C ILE A 138 -3.68 -3.91 11.47
N ALA A 139 -4.79 -3.19 11.65
CA ALA A 139 -6.13 -3.69 11.36
C ALA A 139 -6.31 -4.03 9.88
N ALA A 140 -5.76 -3.22 8.97
CA ALA A 140 -5.79 -3.49 7.54
C ALA A 140 -5.03 -4.77 7.17
N ILE A 141 -3.87 -5.00 7.80
CA ILE A 141 -3.10 -6.24 7.63
C ILE A 141 -3.90 -7.43 8.18
N SER A 142 -4.48 -7.30 9.38
CA SER A 142 -5.31 -8.35 9.97
C SER A 142 -6.52 -8.70 9.09
N ALA A 143 -7.24 -7.70 8.57
CA ALA A 143 -8.38 -7.90 7.68
C ALA A 143 -7.98 -8.53 6.32
N TYR A 144 -6.73 -8.37 5.88
CA TYR A 144 -6.21 -9.07 4.71
C TYR A 144 -6.11 -10.57 4.98
N PHE A 145 -5.52 -10.96 6.12
CA PHE A 145 -5.36 -12.36 6.51
C PHE A 145 -6.71 -13.04 6.78
N VAL A 146 -7.56 -12.43 7.62
CA VAL A 146 -8.87 -12.99 7.97
C VAL A 146 -9.77 -13.17 6.74
N GLY A 147 -9.73 -12.23 5.80
CA GLY A 147 -10.54 -12.33 4.58
C GLY A 147 -10.12 -13.44 3.60
N GLU A 148 -8.93 -14.02 3.77
CA GLU A 148 -8.49 -15.21 3.04
C GLU A 148 -9.06 -16.48 3.70
N ASP A 149 -9.01 -16.54 5.03
CA ASP A 149 -9.55 -17.65 5.84
C ASP A 149 -11.08 -17.77 5.70
N ASP A 150 -11.81 -16.65 5.73
CA ASP A 150 -13.28 -16.62 5.60
C ASP A 150 -13.74 -17.21 4.25
N LYS A 151 -12.98 -17.03 3.17
CA LYS A 151 -13.33 -17.59 1.86
C LYS A 151 -13.16 -19.11 1.84
N LEU A 152 -12.06 -19.60 2.40
CA LEU A 152 -11.77 -21.02 2.49
C LEU A 152 -12.82 -21.75 3.33
N ASP A 153 -13.24 -21.17 4.45
CA ASP A 153 -14.29 -21.73 5.29
C ASP A 153 -15.66 -21.70 4.59
N ASN A 154 -16.01 -20.62 3.90
CA ASN A 154 -17.30 -20.54 3.23
C ASN A 154 -17.43 -21.53 2.06
N ASP A 155 -16.33 -21.80 1.34
CA ASP A 155 -16.28 -22.82 0.28
C ASP A 155 -16.45 -24.23 0.87
N ARG A 156 -15.78 -24.54 1.99
CA ARG A 156 -15.96 -25.81 2.71
C ARG A 156 -17.37 -26.01 3.23
N ILE A 157 -17.96 -24.97 3.84
CA ILE A 157 -19.34 -25.00 4.33
C ILE A 157 -20.30 -25.25 3.16
N HIS A 158 -20.07 -24.66 1.99
CA HIS A 158 -20.87 -24.94 0.79
C HIS A 158 -20.74 -26.39 0.34
N GLU A 159 -19.54 -26.95 0.35
CA GLU A 159 -19.29 -28.35 0.01
C GLU A 159 -20.02 -29.30 0.99
N ASP A 160 -19.91 -29.04 2.30
CA ASP A 160 -20.57 -29.84 3.34
C ASP A 160 -22.10 -29.78 3.22
N ILE A 161 -22.69 -28.61 2.95
CA ILE A 161 -24.13 -28.48 2.74
C ILE A 161 -24.59 -29.30 1.53
N VAL A 162 -23.81 -29.30 0.44
CA VAL A 162 -24.12 -30.08 -0.76
C VAL A 162 -24.05 -31.58 -0.47
N ASN A 163 -23.03 -32.02 0.25
CA ASN A 163 -22.86 -33.42 0.66
C ASN A 163 -23.98 -33.88 1.59
N LEU A 164 -24.31 -33.11 2.63
CA LEU A 164 -25.41 -33.45 3.55
C LEU A 164 -26.76 -33.52 2.83
N ARG A 165 -27.02 -32.64 1.85
CA ARG A 165 -28.24 -32.69 1.05
C ARG A 165 -28.32 -33.95 0.18
N SER A 166 -27.20 -34.41 -0.38
CA SER A 166 -27.17 -35.62 -1.19
C SER A 166 -27.36 -36.87 -0.32
N GLU A 167 -26.78 -36.91 0.88
CA GLU A 167 -26.94 -37.99 1.86
C GLU A 167 -28.38 -38.08 2.37
N ILE A 168 -29.01 -36.96 2.73
CA ILE A 168 -30.43 -36.92 3.12
C ILE A 168 -31.31 -37.45 1.98
N LYS A 169 -31.00 -37.09 0.72
CA LYS A 169 -31.77 -37.57 -0.43
C LYS A 169 -31.64 -39.09 -0.57
N GLN A 170 -30.43 -39.63 -0.49
CA GLN A 170 -30.18 -41.08 -0.54
C GLN A 170 -30.92 -41.83 0.58
N LEU A 171 -30.81 -41.36 1.83
CA LEU A 171 -31.50 -41.96 2.97
C LEU A 171 -33.02 -41.96 2.80
N ARG A 172 -33.57 -40.88 2.22
CA ARG A 172 -35.01 -40.79 1.93
C ARG A 172 -35.43 -41.76 0.83
N GLU A 173 -34.59 -41.97 -0.18
CA GLU A 173 -34.81 -42.96 -1.25
C GLU A 173 -34.77 -44.39 -0.69
N GLU A 174 -33.79 -44.72 0.16
CA GLU A 174 -33.68 -46.02 0.83
C GLU A 174 -34.88 -46.31 1.74
N LEU A 175 -35.33 -45.33 2.52
CA LEU A 175 -36.52 -45.47 3.36
C LEU A 175 -37.79 -45.69 2.54
N ASN A 176 -37.92 -45.04 1.38
CA ASN A 176 -39.04 -45.28 0.47
C ASN A 176 -39.01 -46.68 -0.16
N GLN A 177 -37.83 -47.22 -0.44
CA GLN A 177 -37.68 -48.60 -0.95
C GLN A 177 -37.93 -49.66 0.14
N ARG A 178 -37.65 -49.34 1.41
CA ARG A 178 -37.92 -50.22 2.55
C ARG A 178 -39.35 -50.14 3.07
N ARG A 179 -40.16 -49.21 2.59
CA ARG A 179 -41.58 -49.11 2.96
C ARG A 179 -42.36 -50.14 2.14
N PRO A 180 -42.94 -51.18 2.76
CA PRO A 180 -43.71 -52.21 2.06
C PRO A 180 -45.02 -51.68 1.47
#